data_AF-A0A2E7W2U6-F1
#
_entry.id   AF-A0A2E7W2U6-F1
#
_cell.length_a   1.000
_cell.length_b   1.000
_cell.length_c   1.000
_cell.angle_alpha   90.00
_cell.angle_beta   90.00
_cell.angle_gamma   90.00
#
_symmetry.space_group_name_H-M   'P 1'
#
loop_
_entity.id
_entity.type
_entity.pdbx_description
1 polymer ?
#
loop_
_entity_poly.entity_id
_entity_poly.type
_entity_poly.pdbx_seq_one_letter_code
_entity_poly.pdbx_strand_id
1 'polypeptide(L)'
;MYDAIAFVYGILSMFTGAFFLSQALQFQKYWIHRSKEYKQATAFMMGETCQNPILRAHLGSFNKCEDAEEILGRYPIITALHDVATDLNICGHGRCHVFYMDITSNLHKIVIGLLLLSILGMWLFKKTCSDKKQMREIDYYSLPTKKKN
;
A
#
# COMPACT_ATOMS: atom_id res chain seq x y z
N MET A 1 30.64 -14.15 9.06
CA MET A 1 29.59 -14.40 8.03
C MET A 1 28.20 -13.97 8.49
N TYR A 2 27.73 -14.40 9.67
CA TYR A 2 26.39 -14.03 10.20
C TYR A 2 26.14 -12.52 10.27
N ASP A 3 27.18 -11.73 10.57
CA ASP A 3 27.10 -10.27 10.61
C ASP A 3 26.76 -9.61 9.26
N ALA A 4 27.31 -10.12 8.16
CA ALA A 4 27.06 -9.58 6.83
C ALA A 4 25.62 -9.90 6.39
N ILE A 5 25.15 -11.11 6.72
CA ILE A 5 23.79 -11.58 6.43
C ILE A 5 22.77 -10.71 7.19
N ALA A 6 23.01 -10.44 8.48
CA ALA A 6 22.14 -9.57 9.29
C ALA A 6 22.06 -8.14 8.74
N PHE A 7 23.16 -7.60 8.21
CA PHE A 7 23.19 -6.27 7.62
C PHE A 7 22.38 -6.20 6.32
N VAL A 8 22.51 -7.21 5.45
CA VAL A 8 21.73 -7.30 4.20
C VAL A 8 20.23 -7.41 4.50
N TYR A 9 19.83 -8.25 5.45
CA TYR A 9 18.42 -8.36 5.85
C TYR A 9 17.89 -7.08 6.49
N GLY A 10 18.70 -6.37 7.27
CA GLY A 10 18.32 -5.07 7.85
C GLY A 10 18.06 -4.01 6.78
N ILE A 11 18.94 -3.90 5.78
CA ILE A 11 18.77 -2.97 4.66
C ILE A 11 17.52 -3.34 3.84
N LEU A 12 17.34 -4.62 3.52
CA LEU A 12 16.19 -5.09 2.73
C LEU A 12 14.85 -4.88 3.47
N SER A 13 14.85 -5.07 4.79
CA SER A 13 13.72 -4.77 5.68
C SER A 13 13.37 -3.27 5.68
N MET A 14 14.37 -2.39 5.71
CA MET A 14 14.17 -0.95 5.69
C MET A 14 13.57 -0.46 4.35
N PHE A 15 14.10 -0.96 3.23
CA PHE A 15 13.57 -0.62 1.90
C PHE A 15 12.13 -1.11 1.70
N THR A 16 11.83 -2.35 2.13
CA THR A 16 10.46 -2.88 2.05
C THR A 16 9.50 -2.08 2.96
N GLY A 17 9.92 -1.71 4.16
CA GLY A 17 9.12 -0.86 5.05
C GLY A 17 8.83 0.52 4.46
N ALA A 18 9.85 1.19 3.92
CA ALA A 18 9.69 2.49 3.26
C ALA A 18 8.75 2.42 2.04
N PHE A 19 8.83 1.34 1.27
CA PHE A 19 7.93 1.09 0.15
C PHE A 19 6.46 0.99 0.60
N PHE A 20 6.17 0.19 1.64
CA PHE A 20 4.80 0.09 2.16
C PHE A 20 4.25 1.41 2.69
N LEU A 21 5.08 2.19 3.39
CA LEU A 21 4.69 3.53 3.86
C LEU A 21 4.35 4.44 2.68
N SER A 22 5.15 4.42 1.62
CA SER A 22 4.88 5.19 0.40
C SER A 22 3.55 4.80 -0.24
N GLN A 23 3.27 3.50 -0.38
CA GLN A 23 2.02 3.02 -0.99
C GLN A 23 0.80 3.32 -0.12
N ALA A 24 0.94 3.25 1.22
CA ALA A 24 -0.14 3.62 2.14
C ALA A 24 -0.49 5.12 2.03
N LEU A 25 0.52 5.98 1.92
CA LEU A 25 0.33 7.43 1.71
C LEU A 25 -0.36 7.72 0.37
N GLN A 26 0.06 7.05 -0.70
CA GLN A 26 -0.59 7.17 -2.01
C GLN A 26 -2.05 6.70 -1.96
N PHE A 27 -2.31 5.55 -1.34
CA PHE A 27 -3.67 5.04 -1.13
C PHE A 27 -4.55 6.06 -0.39
N GLN A 28 -4.04 6.66 0.68
CA GLN A 28 -4.80 7.67 1.42
C GLN A 28 -5.15 8.89 0.57
N LYS A 29 -4.24 9.33 -0.31
CA LYS A 29 -4.51 10.43 -1.24
C LYS A 29 -5.64 10.07 -2.22
N TYR A 30 -5.58 8.89 -2.84
CA TYR A 30 -6.63 8.41 -3.75
C TYR A 30 -7.96 8.20 -3.03
N TRP A 31 -7.94 7.64 -1.83
CA TRP A 31 -9.13 7.46 -0.99
C TRP A 31 -9.84 8.78 -0.68
N ILE A 32 -9.11 9.81 -0.28
CA ILE A 32 -9.69 11.13 0.01
C ILE A 32 -10.30 11.74 -1.26
N HIS A 33 -9.61 11.60 -2.39
CA HIS A 33 -10.11 12.13 -3.66
C HIS A 33 -11.41 11.41 -4.10
N ARG A 34 -11.38 10.07 -4.19
CA ARG A 34 -12.54 9.25 -4.60
C ARG A 34 -13.71 9.35 -3.63
N SER A 35 -13.46 9.46 -2.33
CA SER A 35 -14.54 9.64 -1.35
C SER A 35 -15.22 11.01 -1.47
N LYS A 36 -14.48 12.05 -1.87
CA LYS A 36 -15.05 13.37 -2.17
C LYS A 36 -15.90 13.32 -3.44
N GLU A 37 -15.40 12.70 -4.50
CA GLU A 37 -16.16 12.50 -5.75
C GLU A 37 -17.45 11.71 -5.50
N TYR A 38 -17.37 10.61 -4.75
CA TYR A 38 -18.53 9.79 -4.41
C TYR A 38 -19.61 10.58 -3.64
N LYS A 39 -19.20 11.41 -2.68
CA LYS A 39 -20.12 12.30 -1.95
C LYS A 39 -20.75 13.36 -2.85
N GLN A 40 -19.97 13.94 -3.77
CA GLN A 40 -20.47 14.92 -4.74
C GLN A 40 -21.46 14.29 -5.71
N ALA A 41 -21.16 13.10 -6.23
CA ALA A 41 -22.07 12.33 -7.08
C ALA A 41 -23.36 11.94 -6.35
N THR A 42 -23.26 11.54 -5.07
CA THR A 42 -24.45 11.23 -4.25
C THR A 42 -25.33 12.46 -4.07
N ALA A 43 -24.74 13.62 -3.75
CA ALA A 43 -25.49 14.87 -3.61
C ALA A 43 -26.13 15.31 -4.93
N PHE A 44 -25.43 15.12 -6.06
CA PHE A 44 -25.95 15.46 -7.39
C PHE A 44 -27.12 14.55 -7.80
N MET A 45 -27.05 13.25 -7.50
CA MET A 45 -28.13 12.30 -7.76
C MET A 45 -29.38 12.57 -6.92
N MET A 46 -29.21 13.12 -5.72
CA MET A 46 -30.32 13.56 -4.87
C MET A 46 -30.92 14.91 -5.32
N GLY A 47 -30.29 15.60 -6.27
CA GLY A 47 -30.80 16.85 -6.83
C GLY A 47 -32.00 16.65 -7.76
N GLU A 48 -32.81 17.70 -7.89
CA GLU A 48 -34.03 17.71 -8.73
C GLU A 48 -33.75 17.41 -10.21
N THR A 49 -32.53 17.70 -10.67
CA THR A 49 -32.05 17.45 -12.04
C THR A 49 -31.98 15.97 -12.43
N CYS A 50 -31.70 15.09 -11.46
CA CYS A 50 -31.62 13.64 -11.70
C CYS A 50 -32.88 12.90 -11.26
N GLN A 51 -33.62 13.42 -10.28
CA GLN A 51 -34.86 12.81 -9.80
C GLN A 51 -36.04 13.02 -10.76
N ASN A 52 -36.10 14.16 -11.45
CA ASN A 52 -37.21 14.43 -12.37
C ASN A 52 -36.92 13.88 -13.77
N PRO A 53 -37.67 12.86 -14.24
CA PRO A 53 -37.43 12.24 -15.55
C PRO A 53 -37.68 13.20 -16.72
N ILE A 54 -38.58 14.17 -16.56
CA ILE A 54 -38.89 15.17 -17.59
C ILE A 54 -37.71 16.11 -17.77
N LEU A 55 -37.13 16.59 -16.66
CA LEU A 55 -35.96 17.46 -16.70
C LEU A 55 -34.74 16.72 -17.24
N ARG A 56 -34.53 15.46 -16.81
CA ARG A 56 -33.45 14.59 -17.30
C ARG A 56 -33.52 14.38 -18.82
N ALA A 57 -34.71 14.16 -19.37
CA ALA A 57 -34.92 14.02 -20.81
C ALA A 57 -34.66 15.33 -21.57
N HIS A 58 -35.03 16.49 -21.01
CA HIS A 58 -34.81 17.79 -21.63
C HIS A 58 -33.34 18.22 -21.67
N LEU A 59 -32.57 17.92 -20.61
CA LEU A 59 -31.15 18.26 -20.54
C LEU A 59 -30.27 17.33 -21.41
N GLY A 60 -30.74 16.11 -21.72
CA GLY A 60 -30.04 15.18 -22.61
C GLY A 60 -28.57 14.96 -22.21
N SER A 61 -27.65 15.18 -23.16
CA SER A 61 -26.20 15.02 -22.98
C SER A 61 -25.54 16.08 -22.08
N PHE A 62 -26.26 17.16 -21.73
CA PHE A 62 -25.75 18.17 -20.79
C PHE A 62 -25.94 17.75 -19.33
N ASN A 63 -26.71 16.69 -19.07
CA ASN A 63 -26.93 16.20 -17.71
C ASN A 63 -25.90 15.13 -17.33
N LYS A 64 -25.12 15.37 -16.28
CA LYS A 64 -24.10 14.43 -15.78
C LYS A 64 -24.66 13.36 -14.83
N CYS A 65 -25.96 13.05 -14.92
CA CYS A 65 -26.57 12.04 -14.04
C CYS A 65 -26.02 10.65 -14.33
N GLU A 66 -25.74 10.32 -15.60
CA GLU A 66 -25.18 9.02 -15.99
C GLU A 66 -23.75 8.86 -15.44
N ASP A 67 -22.91 9.89 -15.56
CA ASP A 67 -21.58 9.92 -14.94
C ASP A 67 -21.64 9.74 -13.41
N ALA A 68 -22.59 10.42 -12.75
CA ALA A 68 -22.78 10.31 -11.31
C ALA A 68 -23.22 8.89 -10.91
N GLU A 69 -24.10 8.27 -11.69
CA GLU A 69 -24.56 6.90 -11.49
C GLU A 69 -23.43 5.88 -11.70
N GLU A 70 -22.56 6.09 -12.70
CA GLU A 70 -21.35 5.28 -12.90
C GLU A 70 -20.39 5.36 -11.72
N ILE A 71 -20.14 6.58 -11.20
CA ILE A 71 -19.27 6.80 -10.03
C ILE A 71 -19.84 6.10 -8.79
N LEU A 72 -21.16 6.14 -8.60
CA LEU A 72 -21.83 5.46 -7.47
C LEU A 72 -21.87 3.93 -7.63
N GLY A 73 -21.74 3.42 -8.85
CA GLY A 73 -21.68 1.99 -9.14
C GLY A 73 -20.45 1.27 -8.58
N ARG A 74 -19.42 2.01 -8.12
CA ARG A 74 -18.18 1.44 -7.56
C ARG A 74 -17.88 2.00 -6.18
N TYR A 75 -17.56 1.13 -5.22
CA TYR A 75 -17.13 1.57 -3.90
C TYR A 75 -15.79 2.32 -3.97
N PRO A 76 -15.65 3.47 -3.26
CA PRO A 76 -14.45 4.28 -3.33
C PRO A 76 -13.20 3.56 -2.80
N ILE A 77 -13.36 2.55 -1.94
CA ILE A 77 -12.24 1.79 -1.35
C ILE A 77 -11.58 0.96 -2.45
N ILE A 78 -12.42 0.29 -3.23
CA ILE A 78 -12.02 -0.60 -4.30
C ILE A 78 -11.38 0.20 -5.43
N THR A 79 -11.99 1.33 -5.80
CA THR A 79 -11.44 2.22 -6.83
C THR A 79 -10.09 2.82 -6.41
N ALA A 80 -9.93 3.24 -5.15
CA ALA A 80 -8.65 3.76 -4.65
C ALA A 80 -7.56 2.68 -4.61
N LEU A 81 -7.91 1.44 -4.24
CA LEU A 81 -7.00 0.29 -4.32
C LEU A 81 -6.60 -0.01 -5.77
N HIS A 82 -7.54 0.08 -6.70
CA HIS A 82 -7.28 -0.10 -8.12
C HIS A 82 -6.33 0.99 -8.67
N ASP A 83 -6.53 2.25 -8.29
CA ASP A 83 -5.66 3.36 -8.71
C ASP A 83 -4.23 3.14 -8.20
N VAL A 84 -4.06 2.73 -6.94
CA VAL A 84 -2.74 2.37 -6.38
C VAL A 84 -2.14 1.16 -7.09
N ALA A 85 -2.92 0.12 -7.34
CA ALA A 85 -2.44 -1.05 -8.07
C ALA A 85 -2.05 -0.72 -9.52
N THR A 86 -2.70 0.26 -10.13
CA THR A 86 -2.36 0.77 -11.46
C THR A 86 -1.03 1.52 -11.42
N ASP A 87 -0.77 2.30 -10.37
CA ASP A 87 0.52 2.99 -10.18
C ASP A 87 1.68 2.02 -9.83
N LEU A 88 1.42 0.93 -9.10
CA LEU A 88 2.44 -0.09 -8.78
C LEU A 88 2.80 -0.97 -9.99
N ASN A 89 1.84 -1.23 -10.87
CA ASN A 89 2.05 -2.11 -12.00
C ASN A 89 2.62 -1.33 -13.18
N ILE A 90 3.55 -1.96 -13.88
CA ILE A 90 4.01 -1.71 -15.26
C ILE A 90 2.86 -1.66 -16.31
N CYS A 91 1.60 -1.66 -15.87
CA CYS A 91 0.40 -1.72 -16.68
C CYS A 91 0.01 -0.32 -17.16
N GLY A 92 0.65 0.13 -18.24
CA GLY A 92 0.13 1.24 -19.04
C GLY A 92 -1.25 0.92 -19.62
N HIS A 93 -2.11 1.95 -19.67
CA HIS A 93 -3.37 2.08 -20.42
C HIS A 93 -4.08 0.77 -20.86
N GLY A 94 -5.03 0.30 -20.05
CA GLY A 94 -6.21 -0.43 -20.56
C GLY A 94 -6.23 -1.96 -20.48
N ARG A 95 -5.28 -2.64 -19.83
CA ARG A 95 -5.29 -4.12 -19.70
C ARG A 95 -5.65 -4.68 -18.32
N CYS A 96 -5.98 -3.83 -17.35
CA CYS A 96 -6.24 -4.25 -15.97
C CYS A 96 -7.54 -5.05 -15.72
N HIS A 97 -8.48 -5.11 -16.66
CA HIS A 97 -9.75 -5.83 -16.42
C HIS A 97 -9.55 -7.35 -16.20
N VAL A 98 -8.56 -7.95 -16.85
CA VAL A 98 -8.23 -9.38 -16.67
C VAL A 98 -7.38 -9.60 -15.42
N PHE A 99 -6.50 -8.64 -15.10
CA PHE A 99 -5.71 -8.67 -13.87
C PHE A 99 -6.52 -8.41 -12.59
N TYR A 100 -7.71 -7.83 -12.70
CA TYR A 100 -8.62 -7.57 -11.59
C TYR A 100 -8.97 -8.84 -10.80
N MET A 101 -9.04 -10.00 -11.44
CA MET A 101 -9.34 -11.27 -10.76
C MET A 101 -8.08 -11.99 -10.22
N ASP A 102 -6.97 -11.97 -10.93
CA ASP A 102 -5.76 -12.73 -10.54
C ASP A 102 -4.89 -12.01 -9.50
N ILE A 103 -4.77 -10.68 -9.58
CA ILE A 103 -3.96 -9.92 -8.62
C ILE A 103 -4.70 -9.72 -7.30
N THR A 104 -5.99 -9.35 -7.28
CA THR A 104 -6.72 -9.20 -6.01
C THR A 104 -6.76 -10.51 -5.20
N SER A 105 -6.80 -11.65 -5.89
CA SER A 105 -6.73 -13.00 -5.31
C SER A 105 -5.39 -13.32 -4.62
N ASN A 106 -4.27 -12.67 -4.94
CA ASN A 106 -2.95 -13.06 -4.41
C ASN A 106 -2.11 -11.87 -3.89
N LEU A 107 -2.53 -10.64 -4.13
CA LEU A 107 -1.90 -9.42 -3.63
C LEU A 107 -1.82 -9.44 -2.10
N HIS A 108 -2.88 -9.90 -1.43
CA HIS A 108 -2.89 -10.05 0.02
C HIS A 108 -1.79 -11.01 0.49
N LYS A 109 -1.48 -12.08 -0.24
CA LYS A 109 -0.41 -13.03 0.11
C LYS A 109 0.98 -12.39 -0.03
N ILE A 110 1.19 -11.61 -1.09
CA ILE A 110 2.46 -10.92 -1.34
C ILE A 110 2.67 -9.82 -0.29
N VAL A 111 1.64 -9.03 0.00
CA VAL A 111 1.69 -7.94 0.99
C VAL A 111 1.91 -8.50 2.40
N ILE A 112 1.15 -9.52 2.81
CA ILE A 112 1.31 -10.16 4.12
C ILE A 112 2.68 -10.84 4.23
N GLY A 113 3.12 -11.54 3.18
CA GLY A 113 4.42 -12.20 3.14
C GLY A 113 5.59 -11.23 3.29
N LEU A 114 5.57 -10.12 2.55
CA LEU A 114 6.59 -9.08 2.63
C LEU A 114 6.58 -8.34 3.98
N LEU A 115 5.39 -8.11 4.55
CA LEU A 115 5.25 -7.47 5.86
C LEU A 115 5.84 -8.35 6.98
N LEU A 116 5.54 -9.66 6.96
CA LEU A 116 6.14 -10.63 7.90
C LEU A 116 7.66 -10.71 7.75
N LEU A 117 8.17 -10.69 6.51
CA LEU A 117 9.60 -10.68 6.22
C LEU A 117 10.29 -9.42 6.76
N SER A 118 9.65 -8.26 6.64
CA SER A 118 10.18 -7.00 7.16
C SER A 118 10.28 -7.01 8.69
N ILE A 119 9.26 -7.54 9.39
CA ILE A 119 9.24 -7.68 10.85
C ILE A 119 10.34 -8.65 11.31
N LEU A 120 10.47 -9.81 10.66
CA LEU A 120 11.53 -10.78 10.95
C LEU A 120 12.93 -10.20 10.75
N GLY A 121 13.14 -9.48 9.65
CA GLY A 121 14.42 -8.81 9.37
C GLY A 121 14.79 -7.79 10.44
N MET A 122 13.82 -6.98 10.88
CA MET A 122 14.03 -5.97 11.91
C MET A 122 14.32 -6.59 13.29
N TRP A 123 13.65 -7.71 13.61
CA TRP A 123 13.89 -8.46 14.85
C TRP A 123 15.29 -9.09 14.88
N LEU A 124 15.70 -9.76 13.79
CA LEU A 124 17.04 -10.35 13.66
C LEU A 124 18.13 -9.28 13.74
N PHE A 125 17.92 -8.12 13.12
CA PHE A 125 18.84 -7.00 13.19
C PHE A 125 19.00 -6.48 14.63
N LYS A 126 17.87 -6.27 15.33
CA LYS A 126 17.88 -5.82 16.74
C LYS A 126 18.59 -6.83 17.64
N LYS A 127 18.32 -8.13 17.47
CA LYS A 127 18.96 -9.19 18.24
C LYS A 127 20.47 -9.21 18.02
N THR A 128 20.92 -9.15 16.77
CA THR A 128 22.35 -9.11 16.42
C THR A 128 23.06 -7.90 17.03
N CYS A 129 22.43 -6.71 17.02
CA CYS A 129 22.97 -5.53 17.68
C CYS A 129 23.07 -5.69 19.20
N SER A 130 22.04 -6.28 19.83
CA SER A 130 22.04 -6.56 21.27
C SER A 130 23.15 -7.53 21.65
N ASP A 131 23.30 -8.63 20.91
CA ASP A 131 24.32 -9.65 21.15
C ASP A 131 25.73 -9.06 20.99
N LYS A 132 25.96 -8.20 20.00
CA LYS A 132 27.24 -7.47 19.85
C LYS A 132 27.53 -6.54 21.01
N LYS A 133 26.50 -5.87 21.55
CA LYS A 133 26.66 -5.00 22.71
C LYS A 133 27.08 -5.81 23.94
N GLN A 134 26.42 -6.95 24.18
CA GLN A 134 26.79 -7.86 25.27
C GLN A 134 28.20 -8.43 25.09
N MET A 135 28.58 -8.84 23.89
CA MET A 135 29.94 -9.32 23.62
C MET A 135 30.99 -8.23 23.88
N ARG A 136 30.74 -6.97 23.52
CA ARG A 136 31.65 -5.85 23.84
C ARG A 136 31.80 -5.63 25.34
N GLU A 137 30.71 -5.76 26.10
CA GLU A 137 30.76 -5.66 27.55
C GLU A 137 31.55 -6.83 28.15
N ILE A 138 31.31 -8.06 27.70
CA ILE A 138 32.05 -9.25 28.14
C ILE A 138 33.54 -9.12 27.79
N ASP A 139 33.88 -8.70 26.56
CA ASP A 139 35.27 -8.49 26.13
C ASP A 139 35.96 -7.41 26.99
N TYR A 140 35.24 -6.33 27.32
CA TYR A 140 35.76 -5.24 28.16
C TYR A 140 36.07 -5.68 29.60
N TYR A 141 35.23 -6.57 30.17
CA TYR A 141 35.44 -7.12 31.52
C TYR A 141 36.26 -8.41 31.54
N SER A 142 36.57 -8.99 30.38
CA SER A 142 37.46 -10.14 30.27
C SER A 142 38.91 -9.71 30.41
N LEU A 143 39.65 -10.37 31.31
CA LEU A 143 41.10 -10.19 31.41
C LEU A 143 41.75 -10.61 30.08
N PRO A 144 42.85 -9.99 29.63
CA PRO A 144 43.59 -10.41 28.43
C PRO A 144 44.23 -11.78 28.68
N THR A 145 43.45 -12.85 28.58
CA THR A 145 43.95 -14.21 28.69
C THR A 145 44.61 -14.59 27.38
N LYS A 146 45.92 -14.33 27.31
CA LYS A 146 46.92 -14.86 26.36
C LYS A 146 46.39 -15.12 24.94
N LYS A 147 46.60 -14.12 24.07
CA LYS A 147 46.88 -14.36 22.65
C LYS A 147 48.17 -15.21 22.57
N LYS A 148 48.04 -16.52 22.43
CA LYS A 148 49.14 -17.39 22.01
C LYS A 148 49.06 -17.44 20.49
N ASN A 149 50.13 -16.96 19.84
CA ASN A 149 50.35 -17.02 18.39
C ASN A 149 50.06 -18.41 17.82
#